data_AF-A0A6J0M7A6-F1
#
_entry.id   AF-A0A6J0M7A6-F1
#
_cell.length_a   1.000
_cell.length_b   1.000
_cell.length_c   1.000
_cell.angle_alpha   90.00
_cell.angle_beta   90.00
_cell.angle_gamma   90.00
#
_symmetry.space_group_name_H-M   'P 1'
#
loop_
_entity.id
_entity.type
_entity.pdbx_description
1 polymer ?
#
loop_
_entity_poly.entity_id
_entity_poly.type
_entity_poly.pdbx_seq_one_letter_code
_entity_poly.pdbx_strand_id
1 'polypeptide(L)'
;MNWRRCSDAESRDSYNDLDVFNAKVFHYGSIRLIVEPCRSAHLKAMEVAKEAGALLSYDPNLREPLWPSKEEAKTQITSIWEKAEIIKVWNGVA
;
A
#
# COMPACT_ATOMS: atom_id res chain seq x y z
N MET A 1 14.36 -11.10 7.48
CA MET A 1 13.27 -10.40 6.74
C MET A 1 12.87 -11.28 5.57
N ASN A 2 11.70 -11.92 5.64
CA ASN A 2 11.14 -12.73 4.55
C ASN A 2 10.41 -11.81 3.57
N TRP A 3 10.97 -11.62 2.37
CA TRP A 3 10.32 -10.88 1.30
C TRP A 3 9.39 -11.82 0.51
N ARG A 4 8.11 -11.89 0.89
CA ARG A 4 7.10 -12.64 0.12
C ARG A 4 6.59 -11.82 -1.08
N ARG A 5 6.22 -12.49 -2.16
CA ARG A 5 5.70 -11.86 -3.39
C ARG A 5 4.25 -11.43 -3.18
N CYS A 6 3.78 -10.48 -3.98
CA CYS A 6 2.35 -10.08 -3.98
C CYS A 6 1.40 -11.24 -4.31
N SER A 7 1.88 -12.29 -5.00
CA SER A 7 1.13 -13.51 -5.28
C SER A 7 0.88 -14.38 -4.06
N ASP A 8 1.56 -14.14 -2.95
CA ASP A 8 1.59 -15.09 -1.83
C ASP A 8 0.54 -14.77 -0.75
N ALA A 9 -0.26 -13.71 -0.94
CA ALA A 9 -1.24 -13.21 0.03
C ALA A 9 -2.67 -13.33 -0.54
N GLU A 10 -3.25 -14.52 -0.44
CA GLU A 10 -4.57 -14.84 -0.99
C GLU A 10 -5.66 -15.09 0.07
N SER A 11 -5.29 -15.23 1.36
CA SER A 11 -6.23 -15.56 2.44
C SER A 11 -5.95 -14.83 3.75
N ARG A 12 -6.96 -14.63 4.60
CA ARG A 12 -6.79 -14.06 5.95
C ARG A 12 -5.75 -14.81 6.78
N ASP A 13 -5.70 -16.14 6.66
CA ASP A 13 -4.70 -16.96 7.36
C ASP A 13 -3.29 -16.73 6.84
N SER A 14 -3.11 -16.41 5.54
CA SER A 14 -1.80 -16.00 5.00
C SER A 14 -1.29 -14.68 5.61
N TYR A 15 -2.18 -13.84 6.13
CA TYR A 15 -1.81 -12.61 6.86
C TYR A 15 -1.53 -12.85 8.35
N ASN A 16 -2.02 -13.92 8.97
CA ASN A 16 -1.72 -14.26 10.38
C ASN A 16 -0.23 -14.60 10.59
N ASP A 17 0.41 -15.20 9.58
CA ASP A 17 1.85 -15.48 9.57
C ASP A 17 2.69 -14.22 9.28
N LEU A 18 2.05 -13.14 8.83
CA LEU A 18 2.68 -11.84 8.72
C LEU A 18 2.49 -11.16 10.08
N ASP A 19 3.56 -10.62 10.66
CA ASP A 19 3.54 -9.83 11.92
C ASP A 19 2.65 -8.56 11.86
N VAL A 20 1.78 -8.42 10.83
CA VAL A 20 0.80 -7.36 10.63
C VAL A 20 -0.11 -7.19 11.85
N PHE A 21 -0.44 -8.27 12.56
CA PHE A 21 -1.24 -8.19 13.79
C PHE A 21 -0.47 -7.60 14.99
N ASN A 22 0.86 -7.65 14.97
CA ASN A 22 1.71 -7.02 15.99
C ASN A 22 2.22 -5.64 15.55
N ALA A 23 2.19 -5.34 14.25
CA ALA A 23 2.70 -4.12 13.68
C ALA A 23 1.88 -2.90 14.17
N LYS A 24 2.59 -1.86 14.64
CA LYS A 24 1.96 -0.58 15.01
C LYS A 24 1.74 0.33 13.82
N VAL A 25 2.48 0.10 12.73
CA VAL A 25 2.42 0.91 11.51
C VAL A 25 2.48 -0.04 10.31
N PHE A 26 1.57 0.17 9.36
CA PHE A 26 1.61 -0.41 8.04
C PHE A 26 2.02 0.66 7.04
N HIS A 27 3.22 0.52 6.47
CA HIS A 27 3.78 1.49 5.55
C HIS A 27 3.63 1.04 4.09
N TYR A 28 3.26 1.96 3.21
CA TYR A 28 2.99 1.67 1.80
C TYR A 28 3.26 2.85 0.86
N GLY A 29 3.31 2.55 -0.44
CA GLY A 29 3.48 3.54 -1.49
C GLY A 29 2.76 3.16 -2.78
N SER A 30 2.73 4.10 -3.74
CA SER A 30 1.85 4.01 -4.92
C SER A 30 2.14 2.87 -5.89
N ILE A 31 3.37 2.33 -5.90
CA ILE A 31 3.82 1.32 -6.89
C ILE A 31 2.97 0.04 -6.86
N ARG A 32 2.50 -0.37 -5.68
CA ARG A 32 1.69 -1.59 -5.53
C ARG A 32 0.31 -1.50 -6.18
N LEU A 33 -0.13 -0.28 -6.50
CA LEU A 33 -1.41 -0.03 -7.14
C LEU A 33 -1.38 -0.14 -8.67
N ILE A 34 -0.21 -0.31 -9.29
CA ILE A 34 -0.09 -0.18 -10.75
C ILE A 34 -0.77 -1.36 -11.47
N VAL A 35 -0.51 -2.59 -11.05
CA VAL A 35 -0.96 -3.80 -11.75
C VAL A 35 -1.62 -4.82 -10.81
N GLU A 36 -2.55 -5.61 -11.34
CA GLU A 36 -3.02 -6.83 -10.67
C GLU A 36 -2.00 -7.96 -10.79
N PRO A 37 -1.97 -8.94 -9.85
CA PRO A 37 -2.78 -9.03 -8.62
C PRO A 37 -2.23 -8.17 -7.46
N CYS A 38 -1.19 -7.37 -7.70
CA CYS A 38 -0.52 -6.63 -6.63
C CYS A 38 -1.43 -5.60 -5.98
N ARG A 39 -2.27 -4.94 -6.78
CA ARG A 39 -3.21 -3.91 -6.31
C ARG A 39 -4.22 -4.50 -5.34
N SER A 40 -4.96 -5.54 -5.74
CA SER A 40 -5.97 -6.18 -4.88
C SER A 40 -5.36 -6.72 -3.58
N ALA A 41 -4.23 -7.44 -3.66
CA ALA A 41 -3.52 -7.94 -2.48
C ALA A 41 -3.05 -6.81 -1.54
N HIS A 42 -2.62 -5.68 -2.12
CA HIS A 42 -2.19 -4.52 -1.34
C HIS A 42 -3.34 -3.85 -0.61
N LEU A 43 -4.46 -3.63 -1.30
CA LEU A 43 -5.67 -3.07 -0.68
C LEU A 43 -6.18 -3.98 0.44
N LYS A 44 -6.13 -5.30 0.26
CA LYS A 44 -6.53 -6.24 1.30
C LYS A 44 -5.59 -6.20 2.52
N ALA A 45 -4.28 -6.10 2.29
CA ALA A 45 -3.31 -5.96 3.37
C ALA A 45 -3.55 -4.68 4.19
N MET A 46 -3.87 -3.56 3.53
CA MET A 46 -4.20 -2.29 4.19
C MET A 46 -5.44 -2.42 5.07
N GLU A 47 -6.50 -3.08 4.59
CA GLU A 47 -7.71 -3.35 5.37
C GLU A 47 -7.39 -4.17 6.64
N VAL A 48 -6.68 -5.28 6.48
CA VAL A 48 -6.32 -6.17 7.61
C VAL A 48 -5.47 -5.43 8.63
N ALA A 49 -4.49 -4.64 8.18
CA ALA A 49 -3.65 -3.85 9.07
C ALA A 49 -4.47 -2.80 9.84
N LYS A 50 -5.41 -2.13 9.17
CA LYS A 50 -6.30 -1.15 9.79
C LYS A 50 -7.22 -1.78 10.82
N GLU A 51 -7.80 -2.94 10.51
CA GLU A 51 -8.63 -3.73 11.43
C GLU A 51 -7.83 -4.21 12.65
N ALA A 52 -6.54 -4.51 12.48
CA ALA A 52 -5.63 -4.87 13.56
C ALA A 52 -5.16 -3.66 14.41
N GLY A 53 -5.60 -2.44 14.08
CA GLY A 53 -5.27 -1.23 14.83
C GLY A 53 -3.92 -0.61 14.46
N ALA A 54 -3.30 -1.00 13.35
CA ALA A 54 -2.10 -0.35 12.85
C ALA A 54 -2.43 1.03 12.24
N LEU A 55 -1.48 1.97 12.37
CA LEU A 55 -1.51 3.23 11.64
C LEU A 55 -1.14 3.00 10.17
N LEU A 56 -1.87 3.61 9.25
CA LEU A 56 -1.58 3.58 7.82
C LEU A 56 -0.67 4.76 7.46
N SER A 57 0.57 4.45 7.11
CA SER A 57 1.60 5.42 6.69
C SER A 57 1.85 5.33 5.19
N TYR A 58 1.61 6.43 4.47
CA TYR A 58 1.72 6.50 3.03
C TYR A 58 2.90 7.36 2.57
N ASP A 59 3.74 6.82 1.69
CA ASP A 59 4.71 7.58 0.87
C ASP A 59 4.28 7.53 -0.61
N PRO A 60 3.78 8.64 -1.18
CA PRO A 60 3.34 8.66 -2.57
C PRO A 60 4.41 8.19 -3.55
N ASN A 61 5.68 8.58 -3.34
CA ASN A 61 6.85 8.30 -4.18
C ASN A 61 6.51 7.99 -5.65
N LEU A 62 5.77 8.89 -6.29
CA LEU A 62 5.16 8.66 -7.59
C LEU A 62 6.25 8.46 -8.65
N ARG A 63 6.20 7.32 -9.35
CA ARG A 63 7.03 7.04 -10.51
C ARG A 63 6.16 7.04 -11.76
N GLU A 64 5.84 8.23 -12.27
CA GLU A 64 4.95 8.43 -13.43
C GLU A 64 5.22 7.46 -14.60
N PRO A 65 6.48 7.15 -14.99
CA PRO A 65 6.74 6.25 -16.13
C PRO A 65 6.30 4.80 -15.94
N LEU A 66 6.00 4.37 -14.71
CA LEU A 66 5.52 3.01 -14.44
C LEU A 66 4.01 2.86 -14.60
N TRP A 67 3.28 3.97 -14.73
CA TRP A 67 1.82 3.97 -14.82
C TRP A 67 1.34 3.93 -16.27
N PRO A 68 0.22 3.24 -16.56
CA PRO A 68 -0.38 3.24 -17.90
C PRO A 68 -0.77 4.64 -18.39
N SER A 69 -1.20 5.51 -17.47
CA SER A 69 -1.51 6.92 -17.73
C SER A 69 -1.43 7.74 -16.44
N LYS A 70 -1.38 9.07 -16.57
CA LYS A 70 -1.42 9.98 -15.41
C LYS A 70 -2.77 9.94 -14.71
N GLU A 71 -3.84 9.73 -15.47
CA GLU A 71 -5.21 9.59 -14.99
C GLU A 71 -5.38 8.33 -14.15
N GLU A 72 -4.82 7.20 -14.58
CA GLU A 72 -4.82 5.95 -13.80
C GLU A 72 -4.02 6.14 -12.51
N ALA A 73 -2.83 6.76 -12.58
CA ALA A 73 -2.03 7.07 -11.41
C ALA A 73 -2.80 7.91 -10.39
N LYS A 74 -3.43 9.00 -10.84
CA LYS A 74 -4.24 9.87 -10.00
C LYS A 74 -5.41 9.12 -9.38
N THR A 75 -6.17 8.36 -10.19
CA THR A 75 -7.34 7.61 -9.73
C THR A 75 -6.98 6.62 -8.63
N GLN A 76 -5.95 5.81 -8.85
CA GLN A 76 -5.54 4.80 -7.88
C GLN A 76 -4.91 5.43 -6.62
N ILE A 77 -4.07 6.46 -6.76
CA ILE A 77 -3.47 7.15 -5.62
C ILE A 77 -4.54 7.83 -4.76
N THR A 78 -5.50 8.54 -5.38
CA THR A 78 -6.59 9.19 -4.65
C THR A 78 -7.47 8.16 -3.92
N SER A 79 -7.63 6.94 -4.47
CA SER A 79 -8.42 5.87 -3.81
C SER A 79 -7.88 5.43 -2.44
N ILE A 80 -6.58 5.63 -2.18
CA ILE A 80 -5.94 5.30 -0.91
C ILE A 80 -5.50 6.52 -0.10
N TRP A 81 -5.52 7.71 -0.69
CA TRP A 81 -5.02 8.93 -0.09
C TRP A 81 -5.71 9.26 1.24
N GLU A 82 -7.04 9.21 1.25
CA GLU A 82 -7.85 9.53 2.44
C GLU A 82 -7.82 8.42 3.51
N LYS A 83 -7.24 7.26 3.19
CA LYS A 83 -7.09 6.15 4.15
C LYS A 83 -5.85 6.31 5.03
N ALA A 84 -4.89 7.15 4.66
CA ALA A 84 -3.65 7.32 5.40
C ALA A 84 -3.82 8.26 6.60
N GLU A 85 -3.33 7.86 7.78
CA GLU A 85 -3.16 8.77 8.92
C GLU A 85 -1.89 9.61 8.82
N ILE A 86 -0.86 9.08 8.17
CA ILE A 86 0.42 9.77 8.00
C ILE A 86 0.75 9.77 6.51
N ILE A 87 0.85 10.95 5.91
CA ILE A 87 1.29 11.10 4.53
C ILE A 87 2.65 11.80 4.54
N LYS A 88 3.64 11.14 3.95
CA LYS A 88 4.92 11.78 3.66
C LYS A 88 4.70 12.76 2.50
N VAL A 89 4.89 14.03 2.79
CA VAL A 89 4.97 15.10 1.79
C VAL A 89 6.41 15.46 1.54
N TRP A 90 6.76 15.74 0.29
CA TRP A 90 8.04 16.29 -0.08
C TRP A 90 7.81 17.61 -0.81
N ASN A 91 8.32 18.69 -0.25
CA ASN A 91 8.28 20.00 -0.88
C ASN A 91 9.51 20.09 -1.79
N GLY A 92 9.35 19.63 -3.03
CA GLY A 92 10.46 19.51 -3.97
C GLY A 92 11.05 20.86 -4.35
N VAL A 93 12.15 21.22 -3.70
CA VAL A 93 13.22 21.98 -4.34
C VAL A 93 14.20 20.93 -4.85
N ALA A 94 14.28 20.79 -6.16
CA ALA A 94 15.32 20.04 -6.85
C ALA A 94 16.58 20.91 -6.98
#